data_AF-A0A2H0NLQ9-F1
#
_entry.id   AF-A0A2H0NLQ9-F1
#
_cell.length_a   1.000
_cell.length_b   1.000
_cell.length_c   1.000
_cell.angle_alpha   90.00
_cell.angle_beta   90.00
_cell.angle_gamma   90.00
#
_symmetry.space_group_name_H-M   'P 1'
#
loop_
_entity.id
_entity.type
_entity.pdbx_description
1 polymer ?
#
loop_
_entity_poly.entity_id
_entity_poly.type
_entity_poly.pdbx_seq_one_letter_code
_entity_poly.pdbx_strand_id
1 'polypeptide(L)' 'MLKVGDLERSIVFYRDILGMREVARHQGVMAFFSLGPNHHDLGLLQIGIDSPPADPGAIGL' A
#
# COMPACT_ATOMS: atom_id res chain seq x y z
N MET A 1 7.16 0.38 4.11
CA MET A 1 5.97 1.26 4.10
C MET A 1 6.01 2.08 2.82
N LEU A 2 4.95 2.03 2.02
CA LEU A 2 4.83 2.73 0.74
C LEU A 2 3.72 3.79 0.85
N LYS A 3 3.98 4.99 0.33
CA LYS A 3 2.98 6.06 0.26
C LYS A 3 2.19 5.93 -1.03
N VAL A 4 0.87 5.98 -0.94
CA VAL A 4 -0.02 5.81 -2.10
C VAL A 4 -1.02 6.96 -2.18
N GLY A 5 -1.41 7.33 -3.39
CA GLY A 5 -2.47 8.33 -3.60
C GLY A 5 -3.86 7.77 -3.31
N ASP A 6 -4.14 6.56 -3.81
CA ASP A 6 -5.42 5.87 -3.65
C ASP A 6 -5.19 4.48 -3.04
N LEU A 7 -5.60 4.33 -1.78
CA LEU A 7 -5.41 3.09 -1.03
C LEU A 7 -6.21 1.93 -1.60
N GLU A 8 -7.47 2.14 -1.99
CA GLU A 8 -8.33 1.05 -2.48
C GLU A 8 -7.84 0.52 -3.82
N ARG A 9 -7.43 1.41 -4.73
CA ARG A 9 -6.79 1.01 -5.99
C ARG A 9 -5.51 0.21 -5.73
N SER A 10 -4.68 0.64 -4.79
CA SER A 10 -3.47 -0.10 -4.43
C SER A 10 -3.77 -1.46 -3.79
N ILE A 11 -4.78 -1.55 -2.94
CA ILE A 11 -5.20 -2.82 -2.32
C ILE A 11 -5.62 -3.82 -3.39
N VAL A 12 -6.42 -3.41 -4.38
CA VAL A 12 -6.80 -4.29 -5.51
C VAL A 12 -5.55 -4.81 -6.23
N PHE A 13 -4.56 -3.95 -6.48
CA PHE A 13 -3.32 -4.40 -7.13
C PHE A 13 -2.56 -5.42 -6.27
N TYR A 14 -2.28 -5.13 -5.00
CA TYR A 14 -1.49 -6.03 -4.16
C TYR A 14 -2.23 -7.32 -3.81
N ARG A 15 -3.54 -7.25 -3.55
CA ARG A 15 -4.37 -8.40 -3.18
C ARG A 15 -4.75 -9.24 -4.38
N ASP A 16 -5.36 -8.63 -5.39
CA ASP A 16 -6.06 -9.37 -6.45
C ASP A 16 -5.15 -9.67 -7.63
N ILE A 17 -4.20 -8.78 -7.93
CA ILE A 17 -3.26 -8.96 -9.05
C ILE A 17 -2.00 -9.68 -8.60
N LEU A 18 -1.41 -9.28 -7.47
CA LEU A 18 -0.18 -9.89 -6.95
C LEU A 18 -0.44 -11.04 -5.96
N GLY A 19 -1.69 -11.27 -5.55
CA GLY A 19 -2.05 -12.39 -4.68
C GLY A 19 -1.57 -12.24 -3.22
N MET A 20 -1.18 -11.04 -2.79
CA MET A 20 -0.74 -10.83 -1.42
C MET A 20 -1.92 -10.89 -0.44
N ARG A 21 -1.69 -11.46 0.73
CA ARG A 21 -2.72 -11.53 1.77
C ARG A 21 -2.73 -10.23 2.57
N GLU A 22 -3.85 -9.51 2.50
CA GLU A 22 -4.15 -8.40 3.41
C GLU A 22 -4.33 -8.95 4.84
N VAL A 23 -3.64 -8.37 5.81
CA VAL A 23 -3.62 -8.86 7.20
C VAL A 23 -4.12 -7.83 8.21
N ALA A 24 -4.12 -6.54 7.86
CA ALA A 24 -4.65 -5.50 8.71
C ALA A 24 -5.01 -4.24 7.92
N ARG A 25 -5.94 -3.47 8.48
CA ARG A 25 -6.23 -2.08 8.09
C ARG A 25 -6.12 -1.18 9.31
N HIS A 26 -5.76 0.09 9.09
CA HIS A 26 -5.71 1.08 10.16
C HIS A 26 -6.34 2.40 9.72
N GLN A 27 -7.35 2.85 10.49
CA GLN A 27 -8.00 4.16 10.37
C GLN A 27 -8.46 4.55 8.94
N GLY A 28 -8.73 3.57 8.08
CA GLY A 28 -9.13 3.82 6.69
C GLY A 28 -8.03 4.43 5.79
N VAL A 29 -6.82 4.62 6.30
CA VAL A 29 -5.71 5.26 5.57
C VAL A 29 -4.49 4.36 5.44
N MET A 30 -4.51 3.17 6.05
CA MET A 30 -3.43 2.19 5.91
C MET A 30 -3.96 0.78 5.67
N ALA A 31 -3.19 0.00 4.91
CA ALA A 31 -3.37 -1.43 4.75
C ALA A 31 -2.02 -2.15 4.84
N PHE A 32 -2.03 -3.36 5.37
CA PHE A 32 -0.84 -4.17 5.58
C PHE A 32 -1.00 -5.54 4.93
N PHE A 33 0.07 -6.04 4.33
CA PHE A 33 0.13 -7.30 3.61
C PHE A 33 1.25 -8.18 4.13
N SER A 34 1.06 -9.49 4.04
CA SER A 34 2.06 -10.49 4.40
C SER A 34 2.24 -11.52 3.29
N LEU A 35 3.49 -11.94 3.08
CA LEU A 35 3.93 -13.00 2.19
C LEU A 35 4.18 -14.32 2.93
N GLY A 36 3.92 -14.36 4.25
CA GLY A 36 4.22 -15.53 5.07
C GLY A 36 3.69 -15.43 6.51
N PRO A 37 4.44 -15.90 7.52
CA PRO A 37 4.00 -15.90 8.91
C PRO A 37 4.19 -14.53 9.60
N ASN A 38 4.87 -13.58 8.97
CA ASN A 38 5.14 -12.26 9.54
C ASN A 38 3.84 -11.47 9.77
N HIS A 39 3.87 -10.61 10.80
CA HIS A 39 2.76 -9.71 11.11
C HIS A 39 2.42 -8.78 9.95
N HIS A 40 3.43 -8.28 9.22
CA HIS A 40 3.30 -7.69 7.88
C HIS A 40 4.68 -7.57 7.21
N ASP A 41 4.72 -7.71 5.89
CA ASP A 41 5.91 -7.50 5.04
C ASP A 41 5.81 -6.20 4.25
N LEU A 42 4.58 -5.76 3.91
CA LEU A 42 4.31 -4.50 3.22
C LEU A 42 3.24 -3.71 3.97
N GLY A 43 3.45 -2.41 4.11
CA GLY A 43 2.45 -1.47 4.60
C GLY A 43 2.23 -0.38 3.57
N LEU A 44 0.98 0.02 3.35
CA LEU A 44 0.55 1.13 2.52
C LEU A 44 0.02 2.24 3.41
N LEU A 45 0.31 3.49 3.07
CA LEU A 45 -0.22 4.68 3.72
C LEU A 45 -0.76 5.64 2.65
N GLN A 46 -2.03 5.99 2.74
CA GLN A 46 -2.63 7.03 1.92
C GLN A 46 -2.17 8.40 2.37
N ILE A 47 -1.56 9.18 1.47
CA ILE A 47 -1.09 10.55 1.76
C ILE A 47 -1.99 11.64 1.18
N GLY A 48 -2.99 11.26 0.36
CA GLY A 48 -4.04 12.14 -0.17
C GLY A 48 -4.40 11.76 -1.60
N ILE A 49 -5.72 11.71 -1.90
CA ILE A 49 -6.25 11.21 -3.18
C ILE A 49 -5.80 12.05 -4.39
N ASP A 50 -5.58 13.34 -4.17
CA ASP A 50 -5.10 14.30 -5.18
C ASP A 50 -3.61 14.64 -5.00
N SER A 51 -2.86 13.82 -4.24
CA SER A 51 -1.41 14.03 -4.14
C SER A 51 -0.77 13.92 -5.51
N PRO A 52 0.17 14.83 -5.87
CA PRO A 52 0.89 14.70 -7.12
C PRO A 52 1.59 13.34 -7.17
N PRO A 53 1.70 12.73 -8.36
CA PRO A 53 2.44 11.48 -8.52
C PRO A 53 3.87 11.65 -8.00
N ALA A 54 4.46 10.56 -7.51
CA ALA A 54 5.84 10.57 -7.07
C ALA A 54 6.76 11.09 -8.19
N ASP A 55 7.71 11.95 -7.83
CA ASP A 55 8.71 12.45 -8.77
C ASP A 55 9.52 11.26 -9.33
N PRO A 56 9.55 11.05 -10.66
CA PRO A 56 10.32 9.97 -11.27
C PRO A 56 11.83 10.00 -10.94
N GLY A 57 12.36 11.18 -10.56
CA GLY A 57 13.75 11.36 -10.12
C GLY A 57 13.98 11.15 -8.62
N ALA A 58 12.92 10.96 -7.82
CA ALA A 58 13.06 10.71 -6.40
C ALA A 58 13.63 9.32 -6.12
N ILE A 59 14.38 9.22 -5.02
CA ILE A 59 14.82 7.92 -4.50
C ILE A 59 13.63 7.21 -3.83
N GLY A 60 13.41 5.96 -4.20
CA GLY A 60 12.36 5.11 -3.61
C GLY A 60 11.25 4.75 -4.58
N LEU A 61 10.23 4.08 -4.02
CA LEU A 61 8.96 3.74 -4.65
C LEU A 61 7.87 4.68 -4.12
#